data_AF-A0A3M4SG17-F1
#
_entry.id   AF-A0A3M4SG17-F1
#
_cell.length_a   1.000
_cell.length_b   1.000
_cell.length_c   1.000
_cell.angle_alpha   90.00
_cell.angle_beta   90.00
_cell.angle_gamma   90.00
#
_symmetry.space_group_name_H-M   'P 1'
#
loop_
_entity.id
_entity.type
_entity.pdbx_description
1 polymer ?
#
loop_
_entity_poly.entity_id
_entity_poly.type
_entity_poly.pdbx_seq_one_letter_code
_entity_poly.pdbx_strand_id
1 'polypeptide(L)'
;MPWCYRLCWSCPIVMESFVMAHELYTRTNQKIYFAGLALEALGRAEKGQAVNSPALLQAERESALFHLYGALLGLCHEIAGFYRLPQAGTRRAEELLTQEVLDAIAIPEMAELVELAHNRQTWLAQLLAAYNALYDPPRAPKKLKGDVTQPMILAVNLDAETESELTREELESWRQQLKGLAIRFREGLSEC
;
A
#
# COMPACT_ATOMS: atom_id res chain seq x y z
N MET A 1 -27.71 -54.19 -17.68
CA MET A 1 -26.43 -53.46 -17.49
C MET A 1 -25.78 -53.33 -18.86
N PRO A 2 -25.51 -52.11 -19.34
CA PRO A 2 -24.28 -51.42 -18.96
C PRO A 2 -24.49 -49.96 -18.54
N TRP A 3 -23.53 -49.50 -17.74
CA TRP A 3 -23.49 -48.21 -17.09
C TRP A 3 -22.98 -47.12 -18.03
N CYS A 4 -23.68 -45.99 -18.03
CA CYS A 4 -23.31 -44.78 -18.74
C CYS A 4 -22.31 -43.98 -17.87
N TYR A 5 -21.04 -43.94 -18.24
CA TYR A 5 -20.10 -42.97 -17.68
C TYR A 5 -20.30 -41.62 -18.38
N ARG A 6 -21.03 -40.71 -17.74
CA ARG A 6 -21.04 -39.29 -18.11
C ARG A 6 -20.19 -38.54 -17.08
N LEU A 7 -18.95 -38.27 -17.46
CA LEU A 7 -18.07 -37.32 -16.79
C LEU A 7 -18.75 -35.94 -16.84
N CYS A 8 -19.34 -35.51 -15.73
CA CYS A 8 -19.83 -34.15 -15.56
C CYS A 8 -18.65 -33.26 -15.16
N TRP A 9 -17.87 -32.83 -16.15
CA TRP A 9 -16.99 -31.67 -15.98
C TRP A 9 -17.83 -30.40 -16.22
N SER A 10 -17.47 -29.35 -15.50
CA SER A 10 -17.91 -27.95 -15.67
C SER A 10 -19.14 -27.50 -14.86
N CYS A 11 -18.87 -27.11 -13.61
CA CYS A 11 -19.60 -26.01 -12.98
C CYS A 11 -18.83 -24.70 -13.29
N PRO A 12 -19.35 -23.79 -14.15
CA PRO A 12 -18.62 -22.59 -14.59
C PRO A 12 -18.22 -21.65 -13.44
N ILE A 13 -19.01 -21.63 -12.36
CA ILE A 13 -18.79 -20.78 -11.18
C ILE A 13 -17.49 -21.13 -10.44
N VAL A 14 -17.12 -22.42 -10.41
CA VAL A 14 -15.90 -22.86 -9.73
C VAL A 14 -14.67 -22.48 -10.56
N MET A 15 -14.74 -22.62 -11.88
CA MET A 15 -13.63 -22.32 -12.78
C MET A 15 -13.34 -20.81 -12.85
N GLU A 16 -14.36 -19.95 -12.86
CA GLU A 16 -14.19 -18.49 -12.77
C GLU A 16 -13.53 -18.06 -11.45
N SER A 17 -13.93 -18.67 -10.32
CA SER A 17 -13.38 -18.30 -9.01
C SER A 17 -11.88 -18.57 -8.87
N PHE A 18 -11.38 -19.67 -9.45
CA PHE A 18 -9.95 -19.99 -9.42
C PHE A 18 -9.13 -19.08 -10.33
N VAL A 19 -9.66 -18.70 -11.50
CA VAL A 19 -8.97 -17.77 -12.42
C VAL A 19 -8.89 -16.37 -11.83
N MET A 20 -9.97 -15.88 -11.22
CA MET A 20 -9.99 -14.58 -10.53
C MET A 20 -9.03 -14.54 -9.33
N ALA A 21 -8.97 -15.61 -8.51
CA ALA A 21 -8.01 -15.69 -7.42
C ALA A 21 -6.56 -15.63 -7.92
N HIS A 22 -6.24 -16.34 -9.01
CA HIS A 22 -4.91 -16.32 -9.63
C HIS A 22 -4.53 -14.94 -10.21
N GLU A 23 -5.51 -14.23 -10.80
CA GLU A 23 -5.32 -12.87 -11.30
C GLU A 23 -5.05 -11.86 -10.17
N LEU A 24 -5.76 -12.01 -9.04
CA LEU A 24 -5.57 -11.18 -7.85
C LEU A 24 -4.18 -11.39 -7.21
N TYR A 25 -3.75 -12.65 -7.02
CA TYR A 25 -2.39 -12.98 -6.55
C TYR A 25 -1.30 -12.34 -7.42
N THR A 26 -1.53 -12.33 -8.74
CA THR A 26 -0.62 -11.74 -9.70
C THR A 26 -0.54 -10.22 -9.55
N ARG A 27 -1.65 -9.55 -9.25
CA ARG A 27 -1.71 -8.10 -9.12
C ARG A 27 -0.90 -7.58 -7.94
N THR A 28 -1.04 -8.19 -6.76
CA THR A 28 -0.27 -7.80 -5.56
C THR A 28 1.23 -7.98 -5.78
N ASN A 29 1.64 -9.13 -6.33
CA ASN A 29 3.05 -9.41 -6.61
C ASN A 29 3.63 -8.42 -7.65
N GLN A 30 2.86 -8.12 -8.70
CA GLN A 30 3.24 -7.13 -9.70
C GLN A 30 3.45 -5.74 -9.06
N LYS A 31 2.55 -5.33 -8.15
CA LYS A 31 2.66 -4.02 -7.47
C LYS A 31 3.84 -3.96 -6.51
N ILE A 32 4.11 -5.03 -5.75
CA ILE A 32 5.31 -5.14 -4.90
C ILE A 32 6.59 -5.04 -5.74
N TYR A 33 6.60 -5.67 -6.92
CA TYR A 33 7.72 -5.60 -7.86
C TYR A 33 7.92 -4.18 -8.40
N PHE A 34 6.85 -3.52 -8.85
CA PHE A 34 6.92 -2.14 -9.34
C PHE A 34 7.36 -1.14 -8.27
N ALA A 35 6.94 -1.32 -7.01
CA ALA A 35 7.46 -0.53 -5.90
C ALA A 35 8.99 -0.70 -5.75
N GLY A 36 9.51 -1.92 -5.95
CA GLY A 36 10.96 -2.17 -5.97
C GLY A 36 11.68 -1.42 -7.10
N LEU A 37 11.13 -1.41 -8.31
CA LEU A 37 11.70 -0.66 -9.44
C LEU A 37 11.75 0.85 -9.17
N ALA A 38 10.69 1.42 -8.58
CA ALA A 38 10.65 2.82 -8.19
C ALA A 38 11.68 3.13 -7.09
N LEU A 39 11.87 2.25 -6.11
CA LEU A 39 12.88 2.43 -5.06
C LEU A 39 14.33 2.31 -5.58
N GLU A 40 14.56 1.49 -6.60
CA GLU A 40 15.84 1.48 -7.30
C GLU A 40 16.07 2.79 -8.07
N ALA A 41 15.04 3.33 -8.72
CA ALA A 41 15.12 4.61 -9.42
C ALA A 41 15.37 5.77 -8.44
N LEU A 42 14.68 5.78 -7.30
CA LEU A 42 14.92 6.72 -6.20
C LEU A 42 16.38 6.65 -5.73
N GLY A 43 16.91 5.44 -5.48
CA GLY A 43 18.30 5.27 -5.05
C GLY A 43 19.33 5.70 -6.10
N ARG A 44 18.98 5.66 -7.40
CA ARG A 44 19.82 6.25 -8.46
C ARG A 44 19.73 7.78 -8.46
N ALA A 45 18.54 8.33 -8.24
CA ALA A 45 18.32 9.77 -8.15
C ALA A 45 19.06 10.40 -6.96
N GLU A 46 19.05 9.74 -5.79
CA GLU A 46 19.77 10.16 -4.57
C GLU A 46 21.29 10.25 -4.79
N LYS A 47 21.85 9.37 -5.63
CA LYS A 47 23.29 9.33 -5.94
C LYS A 47 23.69 10.28 -7.08
N GLY A 48 22.72 10.80 -7.83
CA GLY A 48 22.95 11.55 -9.06
C GLY A 48 23.08 13.06 -8.85
N GLN A 49 23.96 13.72 -9.62
CA GLN A 49 24.08 15.19 -9.71
C GLN A 49 23.21 15.78 -10.84
N ALA A 50 21.99 15.27 -11.02
CA ALA A 50 21.13 15.77 -12.09
C ALA A 50 20.57 17.17 -11.78
N VAL A 51 20.45 18.02 -12.82
CA VAL A 51 19.93 19.40 -12.73
C VAL A 51 18.49 19.48 -12.17
N ASN A 52 17.71 18.39 -12.27
CA ASN A 52 16.34 18.26 -11.75
C ASN A 52 16.24 17.33 -10.52
N SER A 53 17.32 17.17 -9.74
CA SER A 53 17.40 16.20 -8.63
C SER A 53 16.19 16.23 -7.68
N PRO A 54 15.69 17.40 -7.19
CA PRO A 54 14.54 17.42 -6.27
C PRO A 54 13.23 16.90 -6.87
N ALA A 55 12.91 17.31 -8.10
CA ALA A 55 11.67 16.88 -8.78
C ALA A 55 11.71 15.39 -9.12
N LEU A 56 12.89 14.89 -9.50
CA LEU A 56 13.08 13.46 -9.77
C LEU A 56 12.97 12.63 -8.47
N LEU A 57 13.60 13.07 -7.39
CA LEU A 57 13.47 12.43 -6.07
C LEU A 57 12.01 12.35 -5.64
N GLN A 58 11.26 13.45 -5.76
CA GLN A 58 9.84 13.47 -5.42
C GLN A 58 9.03 12.53 -6.31
N ALA A 59 9.23 12.55 -7.63
CA ALA A 59 8.51 11.68 -8.55
C ALA A 59 8.72 10.19 -8.26
N GLU A 60 9.96 9.78 -7.96
CA GLU A 60 10.24 8.38 -7.63
C GLU A 60 9.70 7.96 -6.26
N ARG A 61 9.67 8.86 -5.26
CA ARG A 61 9.00 8.62 -3.97
C ARG A 61 7.50 8.41 -4.14
N GLU A 62 6.83 9.30 -4.87
CA GLU A 62 5.39 9.19 -5.13
C GLU A 62 5.06 7.92 -5.93
N SER A 63 5.91 7.55 -6.90
CA SER A 63 5.78 6.30 -7.66
C SER A 63 5.86 5.07 -6.75
N ALA A 64 6.88 5.01 -5.87
CA ALA A 64 7.01 3.91 -4.91
C ALA A 64 5.79 3.82 -4.00
N LEU A 65 5.35 4.94 -3.44
CA LEU A 65 4.18 5.04 -2.56
C LEU A 65 2.88 4.60 -3.26
N PHE A 66 2.66 5.04 -4.50
CA PHE A 66 1.53 4.63 -5.34
C PHE A 66 1.52 3.12 -5.58
N HIS A 67 2.67 2.52 -5.83
CA HIS A 67 2.79 1.08 -6.04
C HIS A 67 2.60 0.28 -4.75
N LEU A 68 3.08 0.77 -3.61
CA LEU A 68 2.84 0.15 -2.29
C LEU A 68 1.36 0.15 -1.91
N TYR A 69 0.68 1.29 -2.07
CA TYR A 69 -0.77 1.34 -1.86
C TYR A 69 -1.50 0.39 -2.82
N GLY A 70 -1.09 0.34 -4.09
CA GLY A 70 -1.67 -0.61 -5.06
C GLY A 70 -1.46 -2.08 -4.68
N ALA A 71 -0.35 -2.41 -4.02
CA ALA A 71 -0.09 -3.75 -3.51
C ALA A 71 -0.97 -4.07 -2.29
N LEU A 72 -1.16 -3.11 -1.37
CA LEU A 72 -2.08 -3.25 -0.24
C LEU A 72 -3.51 -3.50 -0.73
N LEU A 73 -4.00 -2.71 -1.68
CA LEU A 73 -5.33 -2.89 -2.25
C LEU A 73 -5.48 -4.27 -2.91
N GLY A 74 -4.46 -4.70 -3.66
CA GLY A 74 -4.43 -6.04 -4.24
C GLY A 74 -4.53 -7.14 -3.18
N LEU A 75 -3.78 -7.02 -2.08
CA LEU A 75 -3.83 -7.98 -0.97
C LEU A 75 -5.20 -7.98 -0.29
N CYS A 76 -5.82 -6.81 -0.11
CA CYS A 76 -7.19 -6.71 0.41
C CYS A 76 -8.19 -7.42 -0.52
N HIS A 77 -8.03 -7.30 -1.84
CA HIS A 77 -8.85 -8.02 -2.81
C HIS A 77 -8.63 -9.53 -2.79
N GLU A 78 -7.39 -10.00 -2.61
CA GLU A 78 -7.12 -11.43 -2.44
C GLU A 78 -7.89 -12.01 -1.25
N ILE A 79 -7.77 -11.38 -0.08
CA ILE A 79 -8.46 -11.80 1.15
C ILE A 79 -9.97 -11.73 0.96
N ALA A 80 -10.48 -10.58 0.50
CA ALA A 80 -11.91 -10.38 0.28
C ALA A 80 -12.49 -11.36 -0.75
N GLY A 81 -11.73 -11.67 -1.79
CA GLY A 81 -12.10 -12.66 -2.82
C GLY A 81 -12.14 -14.08 -2.27
N PHE A 82 -11.14 -14.47 -1.46
CA PHE A 82 -11.09 -15.79 -0.82
C PHE A 82 -12.30 -16.01 0.09
N TYR A 83 -12.61 -15.05 0.96
CA TYR A 83 -13.75 -15.11 1.87
C TYR A 83 -15.08 -14.68 1.25
N ARG A 84 -15.11 -14.36 -0.06
CA ARG A 84 -16.30 -13.94 -0.81
C ARG A 84 -17.04 -12.75 -0.19
N LEU A 85 -16.30 -11.77 0.31
CA LEU A 85 -16.85 -10.55 0.86
C LEU A 85 -17.60 -9.75 -0.22
N PRO A 86 -18.76 -9.14 0.10
CA PRO A 86 -19.49 -8.28 -0.84
C PRO A 86 -18.64 -7.12 -1.39
N GLN A 87 -17.67 -6.66 -0.61
CA GLN A 87 -16.79 -5.52 -0.90
C GLN A 87 -15.54 -5.90 -1.70
N ALA A 88 -15.40 -7.14 -2.19
CA ALA A 88 -14.21 -7.62 -2.90
C ALA A 88 -13.83 -6.81 -4.17
N GLY A 89 -14.77 -6.01 -4.71
CA GLY A 89 -14.55 -5.14 -5.86
C GLY A 89 -14.29 -3.66 -5.52
N THR A 90 -14.02 -3.31 -4.26
CA THR A 90 -13.78 -1.91 -3.87
C THR A 90 -12.59 -1.29 -4.61
N ARG A 91 -12.59 0.04 -4.77
CA ARG A 91 -11.48 0.79 -5.37
C ARG A 91 -10.52 1.36 -4.33
N ARG A 92 -10.87 1.34 -3.04
CA ARG A 92 -10.04 1.90 -1.96
C ARG A 92 -9.82 0.86 -0.87
N ALA A 93 -8.59 0.74 -0.40
CA ALA A 93 -8.25 -0.26 0.61
C ALA A 93 -9.01 0.05 1.91
N GLU A 94 -9.15 1.33 2.23
CA GLU A 94 -9.83 1.85 3.41
C GLU A 94 -11.32 1.45 3.49
N GLU A 95 -11.97 1.09 2.38
CA GLU A 95 -13.35 0.58 2.39
C GLU A 95 -13.44 -0.88 2.92
N LEU A 96 -12.34 -1.63 2.85
CA LEU A 96 -12.22 -2.97 3.46
C LEU A 96 -11.61 -2.92 4.86
N LEU A 97 -10.81 -1.89 5.16
CA LEU A 97 -10.10 -1.74 6.43
C LEU A 97 -10.92 -0.96 7.47
N THR A 98 -12.15 -1.40 7.72
CA THR A 98 -13.10 -0.75 8.64
C THR A 98 -13.45 -1.65 9.82
N GLN A 99 -13.90 -1.06 10.93
CA GLN A 99 -14.36 -1.83 12.09
C GLN A 99 -15.60 -2.66 11.75
N GLU A 100 -16.47 -2.13 10.89
CA GLU A 100 -17.68 -2.81 10.43
C GLU A 100 -17.38 -4.12 9.70
N VAL A 101 -16.27 -4.18 8.93
CA VAL A 101 -15.83 -5.41 8.26
C VAL A 101 -15.35 -6.45 9.27
N LEU A 102 -14.69 -6.04 10.36
CA LEU A 102 -14.27 -6.95 11.44
C LEU A 102 -15.45 -7.52 12.21
N ASP A 103 -16.43 -6.66 12.52
CA ASP A 103 -17.60 -7.06 13.31
C ASP A 103 -18.51 -8.00 12.52
N ALA A 104 -18.47 -7.93 11.18
CA ALA A 104 -19.30 -8.75 10.31
C ALA A 104 -18.78 -10.19 10.15
N ILE A 105 -17.47 -10.40 10.01
CA ILE A 105 -16.86 -11.71 9.79
C ILE A 105 -15.49 -11.78 10.46
N ALA A 106 -15.28 -12.80 11.30
CA ALA A 106 -13.99 -13.07 11.94
C ALA A 106 -12.98 -13.61 10.92
N ILE A 107 -12.33 -12.71 10.18
CA ILE A 107 -11.24 -13.00 9.24
C ILE A 107 -9.93 -12.54 9.88
N PRO A 108 -9.05 -13.45 10.33
CA PRO A 108 -7.83 -13.09 11.05
C PRO A 108 -6.91 -12.14 10.27
N GLU A 109 -6.72 -12.36 8.97
CA GLU A 109 -5.86 -11.55 8.11
C GLU A 109 -6.40 -10.12 7.97
N MET A 110 -7.73 -9.98 7.87
CA MET A 110 -8.38 -8.67 7.80
C MET A 110 -8.33 -7.96 9.16
N ALA A 111 -8.52 -8.68 10.26
CA ALA A 111 -8.34 -8.16 11.62
C ALA A 111 -6.96 -7.56 11.83
N GLU A 112 -5.90 -8.28 11.44
CA GLU A 112 -4.53 -7.79 11.54
C GLU A 112 -4.30 -6.52 10.70
N LEU A 113 -4.79 -6.48 9.45
CA LEU A 113 -4.67 -5.28 8.61
C LEU A 113 -5.42 -4.08 9.18
N VAL A 114 -6.60 -4.29 9.76
CA VAL A 114 -7.40 -3.22 10.38
C VAL A 114 -6.71 -2.69 11.65
N GLU A 115 -6.18 -3.57 12.50
CA GLU A 115 -5.41 -3.17 13.68
C GLU A 115 -4.19 -2.33 13.29
N LEU A 116 -3.46 -2.77 12.25
CA LEU A 116 -2.33 -2.02 11.70
C LEU A 116 -2.80 -0.65 11.19
N ALA A 117 -3.87 -0.58 10.38
CA ALA A 117 -4.35 0.66 9.78
C ALA A 117 -4.85 1.69 10.81
N HIS A 118 -5.42 1.25 11.93
CA HIS A 118 -5.95 2.14 12.97
C HIS A 118 -4.88 2.63 13.96
N ASN A 119 -3.75 1.95 14.10
CA ASN A 119 -2.65 2.42 14.93
C ASN A 119 -1.72 3.34 14.12
N ARG A 120 -1.80 4.65 14.35
CA ARG A 120 -1.02 5.70 13.65
C ARG A 120 0.50 5.51 13.66
N GLN A 121 1.03 4.74 14.61
CA GLN A 121 2.46 4.48 14.71
C GLN A 121 2.94 3.34 13.81
N THR A 122 2.03 2.59 13.19
CA THR A 122 2.39 1.50 12.30
C THR A 122 2.76 2.02 10.92
N TRP A 123 3.54 1.21 10.22
CA TRP A 123 3.88 1.45 8.83
C TRP A 123 2.64 1.54 7.93
N LEU A 124 1.58 0.78 8.22
CA LEU A 124 0.38 0.74 7.37
C LEU A 124 -0.44 2.02 7.51
N ALA A 125 -0.62 2.50 8.74
CA ALA A 125 -1.31 3.77 8.96
C ALA A 125 -0.52 4.94 8.34
N GLN A 126 0.81 4.92 8.44
CA GLN A 126 1.68 5.92 7.81
C GLN A 126 1.64 5.84 6.28
N LEU A 127 1.62 4.63 5.71
CA LEU A 127 1.46 4.42 4.27
C LEU A 127 0.14 5.03 3.76
N LEU A 128 -0.98 4.73 4.43
CA LEU A 128 -2.30 5.26 4.08
C LEU A 128 -2.35 6.78 4.20
N ALA A 129 -1.79 7.34 5.27
CA ALA A 129 -1.72 8.79 5.47
C ALA A 129 -0.89 9.46 4.37
N ALA A 130 0.31 8.94 4.08
CA ALA A 130 1.18 9.45 3.04
C ALA A 130 0.53 9.37 1.65
N TYR A 131 -0.10 8.24 1.33
CA TYR A 131 -0.79 8.06 0.04
C TYR A 131 -1.95 9.05 -0.12
N ASN A 132 -2.75 9.26 0.93
CA ASN A 132 -3.84 10.22 0.88
C ASN A 132 -3.33 11.67 0.76
N ALA A 133 -2.19 11.99 1.37
CA ALA A 133 -1.56 13.31 1.26
C ALA A 133 -1.11 13.68 -0.17
N LEU A 134 -0.93 12.70 -1.07
CA LEU A 134 -0.64 12.96 -2.49
C LEU A 134 -1.76 13.75 -3.20
N TYR A 135 -2.97 13.69 -2.66
CA TYR A 135 -4.15 14.36 -3.21
C TYR A 135 -4.47 15.69 -2.51
N ASP A 136 -3.67 16.09 -1.52
CA ASP A 136 -3.80 17.39 -0.88
C ASP A 136 -3.46 18.52 -1.87
N PRO A 137 -4.15 19.67 -1.79
CA PRO A 137 -3.77 20.82 -2.60
C PRO A 137 -2.36 21.31 -2.24
N PRO A 138 -1.60 21.89 -3.19
CA PRO A 138 -0.28 22.43 -2.93
C PRO A 138 -0.31 23.43 -1.75
N ARG A 139 0.43 23.10 -0.68
CA ARG A 139 0.53 23.98 0.50
C ARG A 139 1.45 25.14 0.15
N ALA A 140 1.01 26.38 0.38
CA ALA A 140 1.88 27.54 0.21
C ALA A 140 3.11 27.40 1.13
N PRO A 141 4.33 27.70 0.64
CA PRO A 141 5.52 27.61 1.47
C PRO A 141 5.32 28.47 2.72
N LYS A 142 5.50 27.87 3.91
CA LYS A 142 5.40 28.59 5.19
C LYS A 142 6.41 29.73 5.14
N LYS A 143 5.95 30.97 4.94
CA LYS A 143 6.80 32.14 5.06
C LYS A 143 7.27 32.21 6.51
N LEU A 144 8.57 32.02 6.74
CA LEU A 144 9.17 32.44 7.99
C LEU A 144 8.89 33.94 8.13
N LYS A 145 8.04 34.32 9.09
CA LYS A 145 7.87 35.72 9.49
C LYS A 145 9.16 36.15 10.20
N GLY A 146 10.19 36.48 9.43
CA GLY A 146 11.36 37.19 9.93
C GLY A 146 11.03 38.68 9.99
N ASP A 147 11.10 39.26 11.18
CA ASP A 147 11.10 40.71 11.36
C ASP A 147 12.38 41.27 10.72
N VAL A 148 12.21 42.10 9.69
CA VAL A 148 13.27 42.68 8.85
C VAL A 148 14.22 43.59 9.65
N THR A 149 13.87 43.92 10.90
CA THR A 149 14.62 44.84 11.75
C THR A 149 15.58 44.18 12.74
N GLN A 150 15.57 42.85 12.86
CA GLN A 150 16.47 42.15 13.79
C GLN A 150 17.77 41.72 13.09
N PRO A 151 18.96 41.95 13.71
CA PRO A 151 20.22 41.43 13.18
C PRO A 151 20.12 39.91 13.09
N MET A 152 20.46 39.35 11.92
CA MET A 152 20.35 37.93 11.57
C MET A 152 21.19 37.03 12.50
N ILE A 153 20.67 36.76 13.69
CA ILE A 153 20.83 35.45 14.28
C ILE A 153 19.75 34.62 13.61
N LEU A 154 20.16 33.76 12.68
CA LEU A 154 19.27 32.79 12.05
C LEU A 154 18.78 31.84 13.15
N ALA A 155 17.74 32.25 13.88
CA ALA A 155 16.99 31.37 14.74
C ALA A 155 16.26 30.41 13.81
N VAL A 156 16.96 29.34 13.43
CA VAL A 156 16.36 28.17 12.80
C VAL A 156 15.29 27.72 13.79
N ASN A 157 14.04 27.92 13.40
CA ASN A 157 12.90 27.50 14.20
C ASN A 157 12.87 25.97 14.13
N LEU A 158 13.54 25.31 15.08
CA LEU A 158 13.62 23.85 15.22
C LEU A 158 12.23 23.23 15.46
N ASP A 159 11.22 24.05 15.79
CA ASP A 159 9.84 23.65 16.02
C ASP A 159 8.98 23.67 14.75
N ALA A 160 9.54 24.11 13.61
CA ALA A 160 8.96 23.72 12.33
C ALA A 160 9.34 22.26 12.12
N GLU A 161 8.49 21.35 12.58
CA GLU A 161 8.43 19.97 12.06
C GLU A 161 8.31 20.10 10.54
N THR A 162 9.46 20.11 9.88
CA THR A 162 9.57 19.81 8.47
C THR A 162 9.09 18.38 8.44
N GLU A 163 7.87 18.13 7.93
CA GLU A 163 7.41 16.76 7.66
C GLU A 163 8.57 16.07 6.95
N SER A 164 9.25 15.18 7.66
CA SER A 164 10.44 14.50 7.17
C SER A 164 10.04 13.82 5.88
N GLU A 165 10.66 14.21 4.76
CA GLU A 165 10.39 13.56 3.48
C GLU A 165 10.64 12.06 3.64
N LEU A 166 9.69 11.23 3.19
CA LEU A 166 9.81 9.78 3.29
C LEU A 166 11.11 9.31 2.63
N THR A 167 11.92 8.62 3.42
CA THR A 167 13.20 8.10 2.97
C THR A 167 13.01 6.84 2.13
N ARG A 168 14.00 6.54 1.29
CA ARG A 168 14.03 5.30 0.53
C ARG A 168 14.05 4.08 1.45
N GLU A 169 14.76 4.16 2.57
CA GLU A 169 14.87 3.10 3.57
C GLU A 169 13.53 2.82 4.25
N GLU A 170 12.76 3.86 4.59
CA GLU A 170 11.40 3.71 5.14
C GLU A 170 10.46 3.04 4.15
N LEU A 171 10.43 3.51 2.90
CA LEU A 171 9.59 2.92 1.86
C LEU A 171 9.97 1.47 1.54
N GLU A 172 11.27 1.14 1.52
CA GLU A 172 11.74 -0.25 1.36
C GLU A 172 11.35 -1.11 2.57
N SER A 173 11.42 -0.57 3.79
CA SER A 173 10.94 -1.26 4.99
C SER A 173 9.44 -1.57 4.89
N TRP A 174 8.62 -0.60 4.45
CA TRP A 174 7.19 -0.82 4.22
C TRP A 174 6.93 -1.88 3.14
N ARG A 175 7.73 -1.87 2.07
CA ARG A 175 7.68 -2.91 1.02
C ARG A 175 7.93 -4.30 1.57
N GLN A 176 8.95 -4.47 2.43
CA GLN A 176 9.25 -5.76 3.04
C GLN A 176 8.17 -6.20 4.02
N GLN A 177 7.62 -5.28 4.83
CA GLN A 177 6.51 -5.59 5.73
C GLN A 177 5.27 -6.06 4.97
N LEU A 178 4.89 -5.36 3.90
CA LEU A 178 3.77 -5.75 3.05
C LEU A 178 4.01 -7.09 2.34
N LYS A 179 5.22 -7.32 1.83
CA LYS A 179 5.59 -8.63 1.25
C LYS A 179 5.51 -9.76 2.28
N GLY A 180 5.95 -9.49 3.51
CA GLY A 180 5.86 -10.42 4.63
C GLY A 180 4.42 -10.80 4.94
N LEU A 181 3.53 -9.80 5.06
CA LEU A 181 2.09 -10.05 5.25
C LEU A 181 1.51 -10.88 4.11
N ALA A 182 1.78 -10.52 2.86
CA ALA A 182 1.26 -11.24 1.70
C ALA A 182 1.67 -12.72 1.71
N ILE A 183 2.91 -13.05 2.08
CA ILE A 183 3.36 -14.44 2.20
C ILE A 183 2.62 -15.15 3.34
N ARG A 184 2.64 -14.60 4.56
CA ARG A 184 2.02 -15.23 5.73
C ARG A 184 0.52 -15.45 5.56
N PHE A 185 -0.19 -14.46 5.02
CA PHE A 185 -1.63 -14.57 4.79
C PHE A 185 -1.92 -15.66 3.76
N ARG A 186 -1.18 -15.74 2.65
CA ARG A 186 -1.38 -16.81 1.66
C ARG A 186 -1.08 -18.20 2.22
N GLU A 187 -0.11 -18.33 3.12
CA GLU A 187 0.12 -19.57 3.86
C GLU A 187 -1.11 -19.94 4.70
N GLY A 188 -1.63 -19.02 5.52
CA GLY A 188 -2.85 -19.23 6.30
C GLY A 188 -4.09 -19.58 5.45
N LEU A 189 -4.27 -18.91 4.31
CA LEU A 189 -5.36 -19.20 3.37
C LEU A 189 -5.22 -20.56 2.68
N SER A 190 -4.00 -21.08 2.54
CA SER A 190 -3.74 -22.38 1.91
C SER A 190 -3.87 -23.57 2.89
N GLU A 191 -3.81 -23.31 4.19
CA GLU A 191 -3.90 -24.31 5.25
C GLU A 191 -5.34 -24.62 5.71
N CYS A 192 -6.34 -23.88 5.21
CA CYS A 192 -7.78 -24.06 5.50
C CYS A 192 -8.50 -24.90 4.43
#